data_AF-A0A6L9SEC4-F1
#
_entry.id   AF-A0A6L9SEC4-F1
#
_cell.length_a   1.000
_cell.length_b   1.000
_cell.length_c   1.000
_cell.angle_alpha   90.00
_cell.angle_beta   90.00
_cell.angle_gamma   90.00
#
_symmetry.space_group_name_H-M   'P 1'
#
loop_
_entity.id
_entity.type
_entity.pdbx_description
1 polymer ?
#
loop_
_entity_poly.entity_id
_entity_poly.type
_entity_poly.pdbx_seq_one_letter_code
_entity_poly.pdbx_strand_id
1 'polypeptide(L)'
;MTWEVAVETRRFGDHVMYLDLDRGVGLFVESASHWGDAHVDAWDDALEWIVHNGWDILENETKTDLLRVGYTEDERAAYPLSARPWSDIDVSTLVPLANEIGVILMETHLPIPADGDL
;
A
#
# COMPACT_ATOMS: atom_id res chain seq x y z
N MET A 1 -3.25 1.24 -28.11
CA MET A 1 -3.50 -0.01 -27.38
C MET A 1 -3.53 0.36 -25.91
N THR A 2 -4.71 0.34 -25.30
CA THR A 2 -4.87 0.44 -23.84
C THR A 2 -4.75 -0.99 -23.31
N TRP A 3 -3.61 -1.31 -22.71
CA TRP A 3 -3.46 -2.54 -21.95
C TRP A 3 -4.30 -2.38 -20.69
N GLU A 4 -5.30 -3.25 -20.52
CA GLU A 4 -6.14 -3.29 -19.33
C GLU A 4 -5.25 -3.78 -18.17
N VAL A 5 -4.99 -2.92 -17.20
CA VAL A 5 -4.20 -3.27 -16.02
C VAL A 5 -5.06 -4.19 -15.16
N ALA A 6 -4.58 -5.40 -14.86
CA ALA A 6 -5.30 -6.32 -13.99
C ALA A 6 -5.17 -5.86 -12.53
N VAL A 7 -6.00 -4.90 -12.14
CA VAL A 7 -6.09 -4.43 -10.75
C VAL A 7 -7.06 -5.32 -9.99
N GLU A 8 -6.56 -6.04 -8.99
CA GLU A 8 -7.39 -6.77 -8.03
C GLU A 8 -7.80 -5.89 -6.86
N THR A 9 -9.02 -6.06 -6.37
CA THR A 9 -9.57 -5.26 -5.26
C THR A 9 -10.21 -6.15 -4.21
N ARG A 10 -9.92 -5.91 -2.93
CA ARG A 10 -10.57 -6.60 -1.81
C ARG A 10 -10.86 -5.64 -0.64
N ARG A 11 -11.96 -5.90 0.06
CA ARG A 11 -12.37 -5.13 1.25
C ARG A 11 -12.03 -5.89 2.54
N PHE A 12 -11.61 -5.15 3.55
CA PHE A 12 -11.26 -5.62 4.89
C PHE A 12 -11.99 -4.74 5.92
N GLY A 13 -13.22 -5.13 6.26
CA GLY A 13 -14.14 -4.24 6.96
C GLY A 13 -14.39 -2.95 6.15
N ASP A 14 -14.11 -1.80 6.76
CA ASP A 14 -14.24 -0.50 6.10
C ASP A 14 -13.03 -0.10 5.22
N HIS A 15 -11.95 -0.90 5.27
CA HIS A 15 -10.70 -0.66 4.53
C HIS A 15 -10.76 -1.36 3.17
N VAL A 16 -9.96 -0.87 2.22
CA VAL A 16 -9.92 -1.45 0.87
C VAL A 16 -8.48 -1.55 0.41
N MET A 17 -8.14 -2.69 -0.19
CA MET A 17 -6.84 -2.90 -0.81
C MET A 17 -6.98 -3.07 -2.31
N TYR A 18 -6.07 -2.44 -3.05
CA TYR A 18 -5.93 -2.52 -4.49
C TYR A 18 -4.55 -3.05 -4.85
N LEU A 19 -4.46 -3.99 -5.79
CA LEU A 19 -3.21 -4.63 -6.22
C LEU A 19 -3.07 -4.60 -7.73
N ASP A 20 -1.95 -4.10 -8.22
CA ASP A 20 -1.49 -4.28 -9.60
C ASP A 20 -0.49 -5.44 -9.60
N LEU A 21 -0.98 -6.65 -9.93
CA LEU A 21 -0.18 -7.87 -9.93
C LEU A 21 0.91 -7.86 -11.00
N ASP A 22 0.65 -7.21 -12.13
CA ASP A 22 1.61 -7.12 -13.24
C ASP A 22 2.85 -6.31 -12.84
N ARG A 23 2.63 -5.21 -12.09
CA ARG A 23 3.71 -4.34 -11.60
C ARG A 23 4.25 -4.74 -10.24
N GLY A 24 3.55 -5.59 -9.50
CA GLY A 24 3.93 -6.01 -8.15
C GLY A 24 3.81 -4.88 -7.13
N VAL A 25 2.84 -3.98 -7.30
CA VAL A 25 2.58 -2.85 -6.39
C VAL A 25 1.13 -2.80 -5.91
N GLY A 26 0.89 -2.26 -4.73
CA GLY A 26 -0.43 -2.19 -4.11
C GLY A 26 -0.65 -0.92 -3.31
N LEU A 27 -1.92 -0.60 -3.04
CA LEU A 27 -2.34 0.49 -2.17
C LEU A 27 -3.40 -0.03 -1.18
N PHE A 28 -3.10 0.03 0.11
CA PHE A 28 -4.06 -0.19 1.18
C PHE A 28 -4.64 1.15 1.62
N VAL A 29 -5.94 1.31 1.45
CA VAL A 29 -6.66 2.56 1.72
C VAL A 29 -7.38 2.45 3.05
N GLU A 30 -7.03 3.36 3.95
CA GLU A 30 -7.63 3.51 5.28
C GLU A 30 -9.09 3.95 5.18
N SER A 31 -9.95 3.43 6.06
CA SER A 31 -11.30 3.98 6.17
C SER A 31 -11.31 5.20 7.07
N ALA A 32 -12.17 6.18 6.78
CA ALA A 32 -12.19 7.53 7.36
C ALA A 32 -12.35 7.66 8.90
N SER A 33 -12.33 6.58 9.69
CA SER A 33 -12.79 6.63 11.08
C SER A 33 -12.03 5.82 12.12
N HIS A 34 -10.95 5.09 11.79
CA HIS A 34 -10.40 4.09 12.73
C HIS A 34 -8.88 4.03 12.78
N TRP A 35 -8.32 4.58 13.87
CA TRP A 35 -6.98 4.26 14.36
C TRP A 35 -7.14 3.38 15.61
N GLY A 36 -6.55 2.19 15.63
CA GLY A 36 -6.66 1.23 16.75
C GLY A 36 -6.77 -0.23 16.29
N ASP A 37 -7.26 -1.12 17.15
CA ASP A 37 -7.26 -2.58 16.91
C ASP A 37 -7.95 -2.99 15.60
N ALA A 38 -9.06 -2.33 15.22
CA ALA A 38 -9.76 -2.62 13.97
C ALA A 38 -8.92 -2.32 12.70
N HIS A 39 -8.01 -1.36 12.78
CA HIS A 39 -7.03 -1.11 11.70
C HIS A 39 -5.99 -2.23 11.65
N VAL A 40 -5.49 -2.68 12.81
CA VAL A 40 -4.50 -3.76 12.91
C VAL A 40 -5.06 -5.07 12.36
N ASP A 41 -6.29 -5.44 12.72
CA ASP A 41 -6.94 -6.65 12.21
C ASP A 41 -7.14 -6.58 10.69
N ALA A 42 -7.64 -5.45 10.17
CA ALA A 42 -7.84 -5.24 8.74
C ALA A 42 -6.52 -5.27 7.95
N TRP A 43 -5.44 -4.80 8.58
CA TRP A 43 -4.09 -4.85 8.01
C TRP A 43 -3.54 -6.28 7.98
N ASP A 44 -3.62 -7.00 9.11
CA ASP A 44 -3.15 -8.39 9.20
C ASP A 44 -3.93 -9.29 8.22
N ASP A 45 -5.26 -9.13 8.09
CA ASP A 45 -6.08 -9.83 7.08
C ASP A 45 -5.65 -9.50 5.64
N ALA A 46 -5.26 -8.24 5.38
CA ALA A 46 -4.77 -7.81 4.07
C ALA A 46 -3.42 -8.44 3.73
N LEU A 47 -2.52 -8.54 4.72
CA LEU A 47 -1.24 -9.24 4.59
C LEU A 47 -1.42 -10.73 4.33
N GLU A 48 -2.36 -11.40 5.02
CA GLU A 48 -2.67 -12.81 4.73
C GLU A 48 -3.18 -12.99 3.30
N TRP A 49 -4.05 -12.09 2.83
CA TRP A 49 -4.58 -12.15 1.47
C TRP A 49 -3.49 -11.99 0.39
N ILE A 50 -2.53 -11.09 0.54
CA ILE A 50 -1.45 -10.96 -0.46
C ILE A 50 -0.56 -12.19 -0.53
N VAL A 51 -0.26 -12.81 0.62
CA VAL A 51 0.50 -14.07 0.68
C VAL A 51 -0.25 -15.18 -0.05
N HIS A 52 -1.58 -15.26 0.13
CA HIS A 52 -2.41 -16.20 -0.61
C HIS A 52 -2.41 -15.98 -2.13
N ASN A 53 -2.11 -14.77 -2.61
CA ASN A 53 -1.94 -14.46 -4.02
C ASN A 53 -0.48 -14.60 -4.52
N GLY A 54 0.37 -15.26 -3.72
CA GLY A 54 1.75 -15.58 -4.12
C GLY A 54 2.73 -14.42 -4.00
N TRP A 55 2.39 -13.37 -3.24
CA TRP A 55 3.34 -12.32 -2.90
C TRP A 55 4.09 -12.69 -1.63
N ASP A 56 5.42 -12.74 -1.71
CA ASP A 56 6.26 -12.92 -0.52
C ASP A 56 6.35 -11.59 0.23
N ILE A 57 5.99 -11.59 1.51
CA ILE A 57 6.24 -10.45 2.41
C ILE A 57 7.73 -10.49 2.76
N LEU A 58 8.52 -9.70 2.04
CA LEU A 58 9.93 -9.48 2.36
C LEU A 58 10.01 -8.81 3.73
N GLU A 59 10.81 -9.40 4.63
CA GLU A 59 10.78 -9.19 6.09
C GLU A 59 10.33 -7.79 6.55
N ASN A 60 9.24 -7.84 7.31
CA ASN A 60 8.56 -6.76 8.01
C ASN A 60 9.52 -6.05 9.00
N GLU A 61 10.16 -4.96 8.58
CA GLU A 61 10.76 -4.02 9.52
C GLU A 61 9.63 -3.34 10.31
N THR A 62 9.38 -3.90 11.49
CA THR A 62 8.75 -3.28 12.65
C THR A 62 7.44 -2.51 12.43
N LYS A 63 6.44 -3.02 11.71
CA LYS A 63 5.02 -2.54 11.75
C LYS A 63 4.73 -1.03 11.57
N THR A 64 5.69 -0.13 11.31
CA THR A 64 5.45 1.34 11.36
C THR A 64 6.11 2.19 10.28
N ASP A 65 6.90 1.63 9.35
CA ASP A 65 7.57 2.44 8.32
C ASP A 65 6.77 2.55 7.01
N LEU A 66 5.46 2.34 7.07
CA LEU A 66 4.56 2.53 5.95
C LEU A 66 4.41 4.04 5.67
N LEU A 67 5.24 4.53 4.76
CA LEU A 67 5.10 5.83 4.13
C LEU A 67 3.65 6.02 3.69
N ARG A 68 2.93 6.98 4.25
CA ARG A 68 1.65 7.40 3.67
C ARG A 68 1.94 8.01 2.29
N VAL A 69 1.72 7.24 1.22
CA VAL A 69 2.04 7.70 -0.14
C VAL A 69 0.95 8.55 -0.74
N GLY A 70 -0.23 8.66 -0.14
CA GLY A 70 -1.27 9.48 -0.73
C GLY A 70 -2.57 9.56 0.05
N TYR A 71 -3.53 10.24 -0.58
CA TYR A 71 -4.91 10.34 -0.12
C TYR A 71 -5.86 9.99 -1.26
N THR A 72 -6.99 9.35 -0.98
CA THR A 72 -8.11 9.33 -1.95
C THR A 72 -8.75 10.72 -2.09
N GLU A 73 -9.62 10.89 -3.09
CA GLU A 73 -10.48 12.09 -3.22
C GLU A 73 -11.27 12.41 -1.94
N ASP A 74 -11.63 11.39 -1.16
CA ASP A 74 -12.33 11.50 0.13
C ASP A 74 -11.37 11.68 1.34
N GLU A 75 -10.13 12.10 1.09
CA GLU A 75 -9.10 12.36 2.12
C GLU A 75 -8.69 11.12 2.97
N ARG A 76 -8.91 9.91 2.46
CA ARG A 76 -8.49 8.68 3.14
C ARG A 76 -7.02 8.38 2.88
N ALA A 77 -6.26 7.99 3.90
CA ALA A 77 -4.86 7.63 3.73
C ALA A 77 -4.71 6.40 2.81
N ALA A 78 -3.73 6.43 1.91
CA ALA A 78 -3.29 5.27 1.15
C ALA A 78 -1.84 4.93 1.53
N TYR A 79 -1.62 3.67 1.90
CA TYR A 79 -0.31 3.11 2.24
C TYR A 79 0.14 2.19 1.11
N PRO A 80 1.40 2.30 0.67
CA PRO A 80 1.91 1.53 -0.44
C PRO A 80 2.31 0.14 0.00
N LEU A 81 2.16 -0.83 -0.91
CA LEU A 81 2.68 -2.18 -0.76
C LEU A 81 3.46 -2.56 -2.01
N SER A 82 4.45 -3.43 -1.82
CA SER A 82 5.31 -3.90 -2.90
C SER A 82 5.65 -5.36 -2.70
N ALA A 83 5.65 -6.13 -3.79
CA ALA A 83 6.14 -7.50 -3.84
C ALA A 83 7.68 -7.60 -3.91
N ARG A 84 8.36 -6.45 -4.00
CA ARG A 84 9.82 -6.33 -4.15
C ARG A 84 10.38 -5.34 -3.12
N PRO A 85 11.69 -5.37 -2.83
CA PRO A 85 12.30 -4.36 -1.96
C PRO A 85 11.99 -2.95 -2.45
N TRP A 86 11.70 -2.03 -1.51
CA TRP A 86 11.37 -0.64 -1.86
C TRP A 86 12.48 0.08 -2.63
N SER A 87 13.75 -0.31 -2.43
CA SER A 87 14.90 0.18 -3.20
C SER A 87 14.80 -0.09 -4.70
N ASP A 88 14.01 -1.10 -5.09
CA ASP A 88 13.89 -1.59 -6.46
C ASP A 88 12.60 -1.09 -7.12
N ILE A 89 11.75 -0.37 -6.38
CA ILE A 89 10.50 0.20 -6.88
C ILE A 89 10.74 1.62 -7.36
N ASP A 90 10.59 1.83 -8.67
CA ASP A 90 10.42 3.16 -9.24
C ASP A 90 9.03 3.67 -8.84
N VAL A 91 8.95 4.73 -8.05
CA VAL A 91 7.68 5.35 -7.59
C VAL A 91 6.73 5.67 -8.74
N SER A 92 7.25 5.96 -9.94
CA SER A 92 6.42 6.19 -11.12
C SER A 92 5.53 4.98 -11.50
N THR A 93 5.88 3.78 -11.04
CA THR A 93 5.07 2.55 -11.23
C THR A 93 3.76 2.57 -10.43
N LEU A 94 3.69 3.36 -9.35
CA LEU A 94 2.48 3.56 -8.55
C LEU A 94 1.50 4.53 -9.22
N VAL A 95 1.96 5.43 -10.09
CA VAL A 95 1.15 6.51 -10.67
C VAL A 95 -0.08 6.00 -11.42
N PRO A 96 0.01 4.97 -12.30
CA PRO A 96 -1.18 4.52 -13.02
C PRO A 96 -2.18 3.82 -12.09
N LEU A 97 -1.71 3.06 -11.09
CA LEU A 97 -2.59 2.45 -10.09
C LEU A 97 -3.28 3.52 -9.23
N ALA A 98 -2.52 4.52 -8.77
CA ALA A 98 -3.07 5.61 -7.97
C ALA A 98 -4.13 6.41 -8.75
N ASN A 99 -3.89 6.72 -10.02
CA ASN A 99 -4.86 7.39 -10.89
C ASN A 99 -6.14 6.56 -11.09
N GLU A 100 -6.01 5.24 -11.26
CA GLU A 100 -7.15 4.33 -11.45
C GLU A 100 -8.11 4.35 -10.25
N ILE A 101 -7.55 4.46 -9.03
CA ILE A 101 -8.33 4.39 -7.79
C ILE A 101 -8.58 5.76 -7.15
N GLY A 102 -8.26 6.85 -7.83
CA GLY A 102 -8.48 8.21 -7.35
C GLY A 102 -7.61 8.60 -6.15
N VAL A 103 -6.39 8.06 -6.07
CA VAL A 103 -5.39 8.41 -5.05
C VAL A 103 -4.43 9.46 -5.60
N ILE A 104 -4.29 10.56 -4.85
CA ILE A 104 -3.29 11.59 -5.06
C ILE A 104 -2.02 11.15 -4.34
N LEU A 105 -0.98 10.81 -5.10
CA LEU A 105 0.32 10.49 -4.54
C LEU A 105 1.01 11.75 -4.00
N MET A 106 1.52 11.67 -2.78
CA MET A 106 2.39 12.66 -2.18
C MET A 106 3.81 12.12 -2.17
N GLU A 107 4.77 12.94 -2.55
CA GLU A 107 6.17 12.60 -2.45
C GLU A 107 6.62 12.72 -0.98
N THR A 108 6.48 11.64 -0.21
CA THR A 108 7.03 11.57 1.15
C THR A 108 8.49 11.16 1.10
N HIS A 109 9.39 12.14 1.22
CA HIS A 109 10.78 11.91 1.58
C HIS A 109 10.85 11.73 3.09
N LEU A 110 10.80 10.49 3.61
CA LEU A 110 11.22 10.27 5.00
C LEU A 110 12.75 10.20 5.06
N PRO A 111 13.37 10.84 6.06
CA PRO A 111 14.75 10.51 6.38
C PRO A 111 14.81 9.03 6.72
N ILE A 112 15.61 8.26 5.98
CA ILE A 112 16.00 6.91 6.40
C ILE A 112 16.57 7.08 7.81
N PRO A 113 16.01 6.43 8.85
CA PRO A 113 16.64 6.44 10.16
C PRO A 113 18.07 5.97 9.96
N ALA A 114 19.04 6.84 10.25
CA ALA A 114 20.41 6.39 10.33
C ALA A 114 20.46 5.37 11.46
N ASP A 115 21.07 4.21 11.23
CA ASP A 115 21.30 3.21 12.27
C ASP A 115 21.79 3.91 13.56
N GLY A 116 20.96 3.94 14.61
CA GLY A 116 21.41 4.30 15.95
C GLY A 116 20.63 5.34 16.77
N ASP A 117 19.49 5.88 16.31
CA ASP A 117 18.69 6.76 17.17
C ASP A 117 17.51 6.00 17.82
N LEU A 118 17.81 5.38 18.97
CA LEU A 118 16.84 4.88 19.97
C LEU A 118 16.32 6.01 20.85
#